data_AF-A0A3D3RHG9-F1
#
_entry.id   AF-A0A3D3RHG9-F1
#
_cell.length_a   1.000
_cell.length_b   1.000
_cell.length_c   1.000
_cell.angle_alpha   90.00
_cell.angle_beta   90.00
_cell.angle_gamma   90.00
#
_symmetry.space_group_name_H-M   'P 1'
#
loop_
_entity.id
_entity.type
_entity.pdbx_description
1 polymer ?
#
loop_
_entity_poly.entity_id
_entity_poly.type
_entity_poly.pdbx_seq_one_letter_code
_entity_poly.pdbx_strand_id
1 'polypeptide(L)'
;MITGELRNKVDKIWEVFWTGGITNPLEVIEQFTYLLFIKQLDDVETIKENESNFLGLPYEGIFPAEYQNYRWSKFKNLGDAGEIYEIISNGVFPFIKNLHSDGESAYSKYMGDAIFKIPTPAMLTKLIDGIDGLELGDADSKGDLYEYLLSKVATAGTNGQFRTPRHIIKMIVELVKPTPSDIICDPAMGSAGFLVEAQNYLREHEADLFLNAGLREHFNNEMFYGFDMDRTMLRIGAMNMMLHGVDNPNIEYKDSLSEQNDDNEKYTLILANPPFKGSLDYEGVSADLLKVCKTKKT
;
A
#
# COMPACT_ATOMS: atom_id res chain seq x y z
N MET A 1 4.17 17.47 -3.18
CA MET A 1 2.86 18.05 -2.80
C MET A 1 1.92 17.96 -4.00
N ILE A 2 0.83 17.22 -3.86
CA ILE A 2 -0.16 17.01 -4.93
C ILE A 2 -0.68 18.34 -5.52
N THR A 3 -0.61 18.50 -6.84
CA THR A 3 -1.04 19.71 -7.55
C THR A 3 -2.55 19.93 -7.43
N GLY A 4 -3.01 21.18 -7.56
CA GLY A 4 -4.44 21.49 -7.53
C GLY A 4 -5.23 20.76 -8.63
N GLU A 5 -4.61 20.53 -9.78
CA GLU A 5 -5.21 19.75 -10.87
C GLU A 5 -5.37 18.28 -10.51
N LEU A 6 -4.34 17.65 -9.96
CA LEU A 6 -4.38 16.25 -9.56
C LEU A 6 -5.39 16.02 -8.43
N ARG A 7 -5.51 16.95 -7.46
CA ARG A 7 -6.59 16.93 -6.45
C ARG A 7 -7.97 16.94 -7.08
N ASN A 8 -8.20 17.82 -8.06
CA ASN A 8 -9.49 17.92 -8.73
C ASN A 8 -9.84 16.65 -9.51
N LYS A 9 -8.85 16.00 -10.14
CA LYS A 9 -9.06 14.70 -10.82
C LYS A 9 -9.45 13.62 -9.81
N VAL A 10 -8.74 13.54 -8.68
CA VAL A 10 -9.04 12.57 -7.62
C VAL A 10 -10.41 12.81 -6.99
N ASP A 11 -10.78 14.07 -6.76
CA ASP A 11 -12.09 14.43 -6.19
C ASP A 11 -13.24 14.01 -7.11
N LYS A 12 -13.06 14.12 -8.44
CA LYS A 12 -14.04 13.61 -9.41
C LYS A 12 -14.17 12.09 -9.35
N ILE A 13 -13.06 11.36 -9.25
CA ILE A 13 -13.10 9.89 -9.10
C ILE A 13 -13.82 9.52 -7.81
N TRP A 14 -13.53 10.23 -6.72
CA TRP A 14 -14.20 10.05 -5.43
C TRP A 14 -15.72 10.30 -5.51
N GLU A 15 -16.14 11.33 -6.25
CA GLU A 15 -17.56 11.61 -6.51
C GLU A 15 -18.24 10.49 -7.31
N VAL A 16 -17.54 9.88 -8.28
CA VAL A 16 -18.05 8.71 -9.02
C VAL A 16 -18.32 7.54 -8.06
N PHE A 17 -17.44 7.29 -7.09
CA PHE A 17 -17.69 6.29 -6.05
C PHE A 17 -18.94 6.59 -5.23
N TRP A 18 -19.07 7.83 -4.78
CA TRP A 18 -20.18 8.26 -3.93
C TRP A 18 -21.53 8.17 -4.65
N THR A 19 -21.59 8.69 -5.87
CA THR A 19 -22.81 8.66 -6.71
C THR A 19 -23.15 7.25 -7.19
N GLY A 20 -22.15 6.37 -7.30
CA GLY A 20 -22.30 4.94 -7.58
C GLY A 20 -22.75 4.10 -6.38
N GLY A 21 -22.91 4.69 -5.20
CA GLY A 21 -23.44 4.02 -4.00
C GLY A 21 -22.39 3.49 -3.02
N ILE A 22 -21.08 3.69 -3.28
CA ILE A 22 -20.00 3.35 -2.35
C ILE A 22 -19.71 4.59 -1.50
N THR A 23 -20.29 4.63 -0.29
CA THR A 23 -20.24 5.81 0.59
C THR A 23 -19.23 5.69 1.72
N ASN A 24 -18.74 4.48 2.03
CA ASN A 24 -17.72 4.27 3.05
C ASN A 24 -16.34 4.68 2.51
N PRO A 25 -15.67 5.70 3.08
CA PRO A 25 -14.37 6.17 2.60
C PRO A 25 -13.29 5.10 2.53
N LEU A 26 -13.30 4.13 3.46
CA LEU A 26 -12.32 3.04 3.45
C LEU A 26 -12.54 2.10 2.26
N GLU A 27 -13.81 1.81 1.92
CA GLU A 27 -14.13 1.00 0.75
C GLU A 27 -13.78 1.73 -0.55
N VAL A 28 -14.00 3.05 -0.61
CA VAL A 28 -13.58 3.87 -1.76
C VAL A 28 -12.08 3.73 -2.00
N ILE A 29 -11.27 3.90 -0.95
CA ILE A 29 -9.82 3.78 -1.07
C ILE A 29 -9.42 2.37 -1.46
N GLU A 30 -10.03 1.36 -0.85
CA GLU A 30 -9.75 -0.03 -1.16
C GLU A 30 -9.97 -0.33 -2.67
N GLN A 31 -11.14 0.03 -3.20
CA GLN A 31 -11.45 -0.20 -4.62
C GLN A 31 -10.60 0.66 -5.56
N PHE A 32 -10.33 1.92 -5.20
CA PHE A 32 -9.41 2.78 -5.94
C PHE A 32 -8.03 2.14 -6.00
N THR A 33 -7.52 1.68 -4.85
CA THR A 33 -6.19 1.08 -4.71
C THR A 33 -6.06 -0.15 -5.58
N TYR A 34 -7.09 -1.01 -5.70
CA TYR A 34 -7.07 -2.16 -6.61
C TYR A 34 -6.93 -1.74 -8.09
N LEU A 35 -7.72 -0.77 -8.53
CA LEU A 35 -7.64 -0.28 -9.92
C LEU A 35 -6.29 0.40 -10.20
N LEU A 36 -5.80 1.18 -9.25
CA LEU A 36 -4.50 1.82 -9.36
C LEU A 36 -3.36 0.79 -9.39
N PHE A 37 -3.47 -0.28 -8.59
CA PHE A 37 -2.49 -1.35 -8.54
C PHE A 37 -2.36 -2.06 -9.90
N ILE A 38 -3.47 -2.46 -10.53
CA ILE A 38 -3.40 -3.08 -11.86
C ILE A 38 -2.84 -2.13 -12.92
N LYS A 39 -3.18 -0.84 -12.87
CA LYS A 39 -2.57 0.16 -13.77
C LYS A 39 -1.05 0.18 -13.61
N GLN A 40 -0.58 0.21 -12.36
CA GLN A 40 0.86 0.29 -12.09
C GLN A 40 1.61 -0.99 -12.43
N LEU A 41 1.01 -2.16 -12.23
CA LEU A 41 1.59 -3.43 -12.69
C LEU A 41 1.81 -3.41 -14.21
N ASP A 42 0.84 -2.90 -14.98
CA ASP A 42 0.98 -2.76 -16.42
C ASP A 42 2.05 -1.72 -16.82
N ASP A 43 2.14 -0.60 -16.09
CA ASP A 43 3.19 0.40 -16.31
C ASP A 43 4.60 -0.22 -16.10
N VAL A 44 4.77 -0.98 -15.00
CA VAL A 44 6.04 -1.69 -14.69
C VAL A 44 6.36 -2.75 -15.74
N GLU A 45 5.37 -3.55 -16.13
CA GLU A 45 5.53 -4.57 -17.17
C GLU A 45 5.98 -3.93 -18.49
N THR A 46 5.32 -2.85 -18.90
CA THR A 46 5.62 -2.14 -20.14
C THR A 46 7.06 -1.59 -20.14
N ILE A 47 7.53 -1.05 -19.01
CA ILE A 47 8.92 -0.58 -18.88
C ILE A 47 9.90 -1.75 -19.06
N LYS A 48 9.69 -2.85 -18.33
CA LYS A 48 10.58 -4.01 -18.36
C LYS A 48 10.58 -4.71 -19.72
N GLU A 49 9.44 -4.82 -20.39
CA GLU A 49 9.34 -5.32 -21.76
C GLU A 49 10.15 -4.45 -22.73
N ASN A 50 10.04 -3.12 -22.63
CA ASN A 50 10.80 -2.20 -23.48
C ASN A 50 12.31 -2.31 -23.23
N GLU A 51 12.74 -2.41 -21.97
CA GLU A 51 14.15 -2.62 -21.62
C GLU A 51 14.68 -3.96 -22.14
N SER A 52 13.92 -5.04 -21.95
CA SER A 52 14.23 -6.38 -22.46
C SER A 52 14.37 -6.39 -23.97
N ASN A 53 13.44 -5.77 -24.70
CA ASN A 53 13.49 -5.65 -26.15
C ASN A 53 14.69 -4.84 -26.62
N PHE A 54 15.05 -3.77 -25.90
CA PHE A 54 16.21 -2.94 -26.21
C PHE A 54 17.54 -3.69 -25.97
N LEU A 55 17.63 -4.46 -24.89
CA LEU A 55 18.83 -5.22 -24.52
C LEU A 55 18.93 -6.59 -25.22
N GLY A 56 17.84 -7.08 -25.80
CA GLY A 56 17.74 -8.42 -26.39
C GLY A 56 17.81 -9.56 -25.37
N LEU A 57 17.42 -9.30 -24.12
CA LEU A 57 17.43 -10.29 -23.03
C LEU A 57 16.05 -10.90 -22.84
N PRO A 58 15.91 -12.20 -22.56
CA PRO A 58 14.62 -12.78 -22.23
C PRO A 58 14.08 -12.19 -20.93
N TYR A 59 12.80 -11.82 -20.92
CA TYR A 59 12.10 -11.30 -19.76
C TYR A 59 10.85 -12.15 -19.50
N GLU A 60 10.77 -12.70 -18.30
CA GLU A 60 9.58 -13.34 -17.79
C GLU A 60 8.77 -12.30 -17.03
N GLY A 61 7.63 -11.94 -17.61
CA GLY A 61 6.82 -10.83 -17.16
C GLY A 61 5.82 -11.20 -16.07
N ILE A 62 5.26 -10.15 -15.46
CA ILE A 62 4.17 -10.24 -14.48
C ILE A 62 2.91 -10.81 -15.17
N PHE A 63 2.75 -10.56 -16.47
CA PHE A 63 1.62 -11.03 -17.26
C PHE A 63 2.07 -12.10 -18.26
N PRO A 64 2.02 -13.39 -17.88
CA PRO A 64 2.17 -14.50 -18.83
C PRO A 64 1.28 -14.35 -20.08
N ALA A 65 1.61 -15.07 -21.14
CA ALA A 65 0.92 -14.95 -22.44
C ALA A 65 -0.61 -15.11 -22.35
N GLU A 66 -1.09 -15.94 -21.43
CA GLU A 66 -2.51 -16.18 -21.15
C GLU A 66 -3.23 -15.04 -20.42
N TYR A 67 -2.48 -14.13 -19.77
CA TYR A 67 -3.00 -13.01 -18.98
C TYR A 67 -2.76 -11.65 -19.64
N GLN A 68 -2.35 -11.62 -20.91
CA GLN A 68 -2.11 -10.37 -21.62
C GLN A 68 -3.37 -9.49 -21.74
N ASN A 69 -4.56 -10.09 -21.75
CA ASN A 69 -5.83 -9.37 -21.73
C ASN A 69 -6.14 -8.69 -20.37
N TYR A 70 -5.41 -9.03 -19.30
CA TYR A 70 -5.57 -8.41 -17.98
C TYR A 70 -4.76 -7.12 -17.82
N ARG A 71 -3.93 -6.76 -18.80
CA ARG A 71 -3.16 -5.53 -18.80
C ARG A 71 -4.08 -4.31 -18.95
N TRP A 72 -3.83 -3.29 -18.14
CA TRP A 72 -4.59 -2.03 -18.14
C TRP A 72 -4.70 -1.42 -19.54
N SER A 73 -3.58 -1.34 -20.25
CA SER A 73 -3.45 -0.86 -21.63
C SER A 73 -4.28 -1.64 -22.66
N LYS A 74 -4.70 -2.87 -22.34
CA LYS A 74 -5.54 -3.69 -23.21
C LYS A 74 -7.02 -3.49 -22.91
N PHE A 75 -7.45 -3.79 -21.68
CA PHE A 75 -8.89 -3.79 -21.38
C PHE A 75 -9.50 -2.39 -21.42
N LYS A 76 -8.73 -1.32 -21.14
CA LYS A 76 -9.27 0.05 -21.17
C LYS A 76 -9.80 0.47 -22.55
N ASN A 77 -9.36 -0.20 -23.62
CA ASN A 77 -9.67 0.14 -25.00
C ASN A 77 -10.76 -0.77 -25.63
N LEU A 78 -11.37 -1.69 -24.88
CA LEU A 78 -12.35 -2.64 -25.43
C LEU A 78 -13.68 -1.98 -25.84
N GLY A 79 -13.98 -0.78 -25.33
CA GLY A 79 -15.14 0.03 -25.74
C GLY A 79 -16.50 -0.46 -25.22
N ASP A 80 -16.67 -1.76 -24.97
CA ASP A 80 -17.86 -2.32 -24.33
C ASP A 80 -17.72 -2.36 -22.80
N ALA A 81 -18.58 -1.62 -22.10
CA ALA A 81 -18.53 -1.54 -20.63
C ALA A 81 -18.79 -2.88 -19.95
N GLY A 82 -19.66 -3.73 -20.53
CA GLY A 82 -20.02 -5.04 -19.98
C GLY A 82 -18.83 -5.99 -20.05
N GLU A 83 -18.16 -6.05 -21.19
CA GLU A 83 -16.94 -6.86 -21.39
C GLU A 83 -15.81 -6.42 -20.45
N ILE A 84 -15.58 -5.10 -20.31
CA ILE A 84 -14.60 -4.56 -19.35
C ILE A 84 -14.94 -5.01 -17.92
N TYR A 85 -16.21 -4.93 -17.55
CA TYR A 85 -16.66 -5.33 -16.22
C TYR A 85 -16.46 -6.81 -15.95
N GLU A 86 -16.79 -7.68 -16.91
CA GLU A 86 -16.57 -9.12 -16.80
C GLU A 86 -15.07 -9.46 -16.69
N ILE A 87 -14.24 -8.88 -17.56
CA ILE A 87 -12.79 -9.11 -17.52
C ILE A 87 -12.20 -8.66 -16.19
N ILE A 88 -12.61 -7.52 -15.66
CA ILE A 88 -12.07 -7.01 -14.40
C ILE A 88 -12.57 -7.81 -13.21
N SER A 89 -13.87 -8.04 -13.10
CA SER A 89 -14.46 -8.71 -11.93
C SER A 89 -14.10 -10.19 -11.85
N ASN A 90 -14.08 -10.90 -13.00
CA ASN A 90 -13.89 -12.35 -13.05
C ASN A 90 -12.50 -12.78 -13.52
N GLY A 91 -11.68 -11.86 -14.04
CA GLY A 91 -10.30 -12.14 -14.50
C GLY A 91 -9.26 -11.36 -13.72
N VAL A 92 -9.18 -10.05 -13.94
CA VAL A 92 -8.14 -9.16 -13.38
C VAL A 92 -8.15 -9.18 -11.86
N PHE A 93 -9.32 -9.06 -11.22
CA PHE A 93 -9.41 -9.00 -9.77
C PHE A 93 -8.96 -10.32 -9.10
N PRO A 94 -9.42 -11.50 -9.55
CA PRO A 94 -8.83 -12.77 -9.14
C PRO A 94 -7.34 -12.89 -9.43
N PHE A 95 -6.85 -12.38 -10.56
CA PHE A 95 -5.43 -12.39 -10.90
C PHE A 95 -4.59 -11.58 -9.91
N ILE A 96 -4.93 -10.31 -9.66
CA ILE A 96 -4.19 -9.49 -8.69
C ILE A 96 -4.24 -10.09 -7.29
N LYS A 97 -5.37 -10.70 -6.91
CA LYS A 97 -5.54 -11.35 -5.61
C LYS A 97 -4.59 -12.54 -5.41
N ASN A 98 -4.18 -13.20 -6.50
CA ASN A 98 -3.32 -14.39 -6.48
C ASN A 98 -1.90 -14.13 -7.04
N LEU A 99 -1.51 -12.86 -7.25
CA LEU A 99 -0.24 -12.49 -7.89
C LEU A 99 0.99 -13.07 -7.18
N HIS A 100 0.93 -13.22 -5.86
CA HIS A 100 1.96 -13.82 -5.02
C HIS A 100 1.39 -15.06 -4.30
N SER A 101 0.92 -16.06 -5.05
CA SER A 101 0.17 -17.20 -4.51
C SER A 101 1.03 -18.20 -3.70
N ASP A 102 2.26 -17.84 -3.32
CA ASP A 102 3.07 -18.59 -2.35
C ASP A 102 2.46 -18.56 -0.94
N GLY A 103 1.52 -17.64 -0.65
CA GLY A 103 0.69 -17.64 0.56
C GLY A 103 1.40 -17.15 1.83
N GLU A 104 2.71 -16.94 1.75
CA GLU A 104 3.56 -16.48 2.86
C GLU A 104 3.68 -14.95 2.92
N SER A 105 3.51 -14.24 1.78
CA SER A 105 3.65 -12.78 1.76
C SER A 105 2.47 -12.06 2.43
N ALA A 106 2.76 -10.91 3.06
CA ALA A 106 1.75 -10.06 3.68
C ALA A 106 0.64 -9.68 2.69
N TYR A 107 1.01 -9.35 1.45
CA TYR A 107 0.07 -9.03 0.38
C TYR A 107 -0.96 -10.14 0.18
N SER A 108 -0.53 -11.38 0.00
CA SER A 108 -1.43 -12.51 -0.27
C SER A 108 -2.35 -12.82 0.89
N LYS A 109 -1.83 -12.72 2.12
CA LYS A 109 -2.63 -12.86 3.34
C LYS A 109 -3.76 -11.85 3.40
N TYR A 110 -3.50 -10.58 3.13
CA TYR A 110 -4.53 -9.54 3.23
C TYR A 110 -5.41 -9.44 1.99
N MET A 111 -4.92 -9.80 0.81
CA MET A 111 -5.69 -9.85 -0.43
C MET A 111 -6.62 -11.07 -0.50
N GLY A 112 -6.34 -12.15 0.24
CA GLY A 112 -7.18 -13.35 0.30
C GLY A 112 -8.66 -13.09 0.64
N ASP A 113 -8.94 -12.07 1.44
CA ASP A 113 -10.31 -11.65 1.80
C ASP A 113 -10.78 -10.40 1.02
N ALA A 114 -10.05 -9.98 -0.02
CA ALA A 114 -10.44 -8.84 -0.84
C ALA A 114 -11.67 -9.16 -1.69
N ILE A 115 -12.56 -8.16 -1.80
CA ILE A 115 -13.82 -8.24 -2.56
C ILE A 115 -13.88 -7.06 -3.52
N PHE A 116 -14.21 -7.34 -4.78
CA PHE A 116 -14.56 -6.33 -5.76
C PHE A 116 -15.99 -5.83 -5.51
N LYS A 117 -16.14 -4.53 -5.25
CA LYS A 117 -17.40 -3.92 -4.79
C LYS A 117 -18.01 -2.93 -5.77
N ILE A 118 -17.37 -2.66 -6.91
CA ILE A 118 -17.90 -1.71 -7.90
C ILE A 118 -19.16 -2.33 -8.53
N PRO A 119 -20.35 -1.72 -8.38
CA PRO A 119 -21.62 -2.39 -8.64
C PRO A 119 -22.06 -2.43 -10.11
N THR A 120 -21.54 -1.54 -10.97
CA THR A 120 -22.04 -1.42 -12.34
C THR A 120 -20.91 -1.23 -13.37
N PRO A 121 -21.09 -1.77 -14.60
CA PRO A 121 -20.19 -1.53 -15.73
C PRO A 121 -19.94 -0.05 -16.04
N ALA A 122 -21.00 0.75 -16.00
CA ALA A 122 -20.92 2.18 -16.31
C ALA A 122 -20.10 2.95 -15.27
N MET A 123 -20.22 2.60 -13.98
CA MET A 123 -19.39 3.17 -12.93
C MET A 123 -17.93 2.78 -13.11
N LEU A 124 -17.65 1.49 -13.35
CA LEU A 124 -16.30 0.99 -13.55
C LEU A 124 -15.59 1.70 -14.71
N THR A 125 -16.28 1.87 -15.85
CA THR A 125 -15.73 2.58 -17.02
C THR A 125 -15.31 4.01 -16.66
N LYS A 126 -16.18 4.77 -15.96
CA LYS A 126 -15.84 6.12 -15.49
C LYS A 126 -14.65 6.15 -14.55
N LEU A 127 -14.52 5.14 -13.69
CA LEU A 127 -13.39 5.03 -12.77
C LEU A 127 -12.09 4.73 -13.52
N ILE A 128 -12.13 3.82 -14.50
CA ILE A 128 -10.98 3.52 -15.37
C ILE A 128 -10.54 4.78 -16.12
N ASP A 129 -11.47 5.47 -16.78
CA ASP A 129 -11.16 6.71 -17.52
C ASP A 129 -10.57 7.78 -16.59
N GLY A 130 -11.15 7.92 -15.39
CA GLY A 130 -10.67 8.85 -14.37
C GLY A 130 -9.25 8.54 -13.91
N ILE A 131 -8.96 7.26 -13.64
CA ILE A 131 -7.65 6.79 -13.18
C ILE A 131 -6.61 6.84 -14.32
N ASP A 132 -7.01 6.53 -15.56
CA ASP A 132 -6.11 6.61 -16.73
C ASP A 132 -5.65 8.04 -17.00
N GLY A 133 -6.54 9.02 -16.74
CA GLY A 133 -6.22 10.44 -16.82
C GLY A 133 -5.36 10.98 -15.67
N LEU A 134 -5.01 10.15 -14.67
CA LEU A 134 -4.03 10.50 -13.65
C LEU A 134 -2.63 10.33 -14.25
N GLU A 135 -2.00 11.45 -14.58
CA GLU A 135 -0.58 11.50 -14.93
C GLU A 135 0.25 11.28 -13.66
N LEU A 136 0.37 10.02 -13.27
CA LEU A 136 1.22 9.61 -12.16
C LEU A 136 2.64 9.51 -12.69
N GLY A 137 3.41 10.57 -12.46
CA GLY A 137 4.82 10.66 -12.85
C GLY A 137 5.70 9.73 -12.00
N ASP A 138 6.62 10.32 -11.25
CA ASP A 138 7.56 9.63 -10.38
C ASP A 138 6.92 8.97 -9.15
N ALA A 139 7.74 8.26 -8.37
CA ALA A 139 7.33 7.63 -7.12
C ALA A 139 6.71 8.62 -6.13
N ASP A 140 7.23 9.85 -6.06
CA ASP A 140 6.71 10.93 -5.21
C ASP A 140 5.27 11.30 -5.55
N SER A 141 4.96 11.43 -6.84
CA SER A 141 3.61 11.74 -7.32
C SER A 141 2.59 10.65 -6.92
N LYS A 142 3.02 9.39 -6.87
CA LYS A 142 2.21 8.25 -6.44
C LYS A 142 1.98 8.26 -4.94
N GLY A 143 3.03 8.52 -4.16
CA GLY A 143 2.92 8.69 -2.71
C GLY A 143 1.96 9.83 -2.34
N ASP A 144 2.10 10.99 -3.00
CA ASP A 144 1.22 12.15 -2.84
C ASP A 144 -0.26 11.83 -3.14
N LEU A 145 -0.54 11.01 -4.17
CA LEU A 145 -1.89 10.55 -4.50
C LEU A 145 -2.46 9.70 -3.36
N TYR A 146 -1.73 8.69 -2.92
CA TYR A 146 -2.17 7.79 -1.83
C TYR A 146 -2.47 8.56 -0.56
N GLU A 147 -1.60 9.52 -0.21
CA GLU A 147 -1.80 10.38 0.93
C GLU A 147 -3.03 11.26 0.82
N TYR A 148 -3.25 11.82 -0.38
CA TYR A 148 -4.44 12.62 -0.59
C TYR A 148 -5.71 11.78 -0.46
N LEU A 149 -5.74 10.57 -1.02
CA LEU A 149 -6.82 9.62 -0.83
C LEU A 149 -7.06 9.33 0.66
N LEU A 150 -6.00 9.02 1.41
CA LEU A 150 -6.07 8.76 2.85
C LEU A 150 -6.55 9.98 3.65
N SER A 151 -6.17 11.19 3.26
CA SER A 151 -6.62 12.43 3.92
C SER A 151 -8.14 12.65 3.82
N LYS A 152 -8.78 12.12 2.76
CA LYS A 152 -10.25 12.16 2.61
C LYS A 152 -10.96 11.29 3.65
N VAL A 153 -10.32 10.23 4.16
CA VAL A 153 -10.84 9.44 5.30
C VAL A 153 -10.75 10.23 6.59
N ALA A 154 -9.63 10.92 6.83
CA ALA A 154 -9.39 11.65 8.06
C ALA A 154 -10.45 12.74 8.31
N THR A 155 -10.95 13.35 7.22
CA THR A 155 -12.00 14.39 7.28
C THR A 155 -13.38 13.81 7.65
N ALA A 156 -13.60 12.50 7.45
CA ALA A 156 -14.88 11.83 7.73
C ALA A 156 -15.08 11.49 9.22
N GLY A 157 -14.11 11.76 10.10
CA GLY A 157 -14.35 12.09 11.51
C GLY A 157 -14.88 11.00 12.45
N THR A 158 -14.96 9.72 12.07
CA THR A 158 -15.68 8.72 12.88
C THR A 158 -14.85 7.73 13.69
N ASN A 159 -13.56 7.52 13.42
CA ASN A 159 -12.81 6.40 14.07
C ASN A 159 -11.60 6.78 14.95
N GLY A 160 -11.36 8.05 15.26
CA GLY A 160 -10.30 8.44 16.21
C GLY A 160 -8.87 8.03 15.82
N GLN A 161 -8.67 7.51 14.61
CA GLN A 161 -7.37 7.17 14.06
C GLN A 161 -6.67 8.45 13.59
N PHE A 162 -5.76 8.97 14.41
CA PHE A 162 -4.95 10.12 14.05
C PHE A 162 -3.88 9.69 13.05
N ARG A 163 -3.85 10.32 11.87
CA ARG A 163 -2.79 10.11 10.88
C ARG A 163 -1.64 11.07 11.14
N THR A 164 -0.41 10.59 10.95
CA THR A 164 0.79 11.42 11.06
C THR A 164 0.92 12.28 9.81
N PRO A 165 0.97 13.62 9.94
CA PRO A 165 1.21 14.48 8.78
C PRO A 165 2.56 14.19 8.12
N ARG A 166 2.62 14.21 6.79
CA ARG A 166 3.83 13.86 6.02
C ARG A 166 5.09 14.63 6.38
N HIS A 167 4.97 15.94 6.61
CA HIS A 167 6.10 16.76 7.01
C HIS A 167 6.67 16.33 8.38
N ILE A 168 5.85 15.77 9.27
CA ILE A 168 6.31 15.20 10.54
C ILE A 168 7.00 13.87 10.30
N ILE A 169 6.43 12.98 9.48
CA ILE A 169 7.05 11.70 9.09
C ILE A 169 8.44 11.96 8.49
N LYS A 170 8.50 12.80 7.45
CA LYS A 170 9.74 13.18 6.75
C LYS A 170 10.78 13.75 7.71
N MET A 171 10.39 14.72 8.54
CA MET A 171 11.30 15.29 9.54
C MET A 171 11.85 14.22 10.49
N ILE A 172 11.01 13.31 11.00
CA ILE A 172 11.46 12.25 11.90
C ILE A 172 12.45 11.32 11.19
N VAL A 173 12.13 10.89 9.96
CA VAL A 173 13.01 10.01 9.16
C VAL A 173 14.35 10.69 8.85
N GLU A 174 14.34 11.97 8.45
CA GLU A 174 15.56 12.75 8.20
C GLU A 174 16.43 12.93 9.46
N LEU A 175 15.81 12.95 10.65
CA LEU A 175 16.54 13.05 11.92
C LEU A 175 17.16 11.72 12.34
N VAL A 176 16.46 10.61 12.16
CA VAL A 176 16.96 9.28 12.56
C VAL A 176 17.94 8.68 11.56
N LYS A 177 17.85 9.08 10.28
CA LYS A 177 18.76 8.67 9.19
C LYS A 177 18.91 7.14 9.09
N PRO A 178 17.85 6.43 8.66
CA PRO A 178 17.94 4.97 8.50
C PRO A 178 19.07 4.59 7.54
N THR A 179 19.65 3.44 7.78
CA THR A 179 20.80 2.88 7.04
C THR A 179 20.41 1.59 6.31
N PRO A 180 21.16 1.18 5.27
CA PRO A 180 20.91 -0.06 4.54
C PRO A 180 20.92 -1.34 5.38
N SER A 181 21.51 -1.31 6.58
CA SER A 181 21.58 -2.47 7.49
C SER A 181 20.46 -2.50 8.53
N ASP A 182 19.61 -1.47 8.59
CA ASP A 182 18.58 -1.39 9.62
C ASP A 182 17.47 -2.41 9.40
N ILE A 183 16.86 -2.83 10.52
CA ILE A 183 15.60 -3.55 10.60
C ILE A 183 14.60 -2.59 11.24
N ILE A 184 13.71 -2.04 10.42
CA ILE A 184 12.83 -0.93 10.73
C ILE A 184 11.43 -1.46 11.05
N CYS A 185 10.88 -1.10 12.21
CA CYS A 185 9.54 -1.49 12.61
C CYS A 185 8.64 -0.28 12.94
N ASP A 186 7.41 -0.31 12.42
CA ASP A 186 6.31 0.54 12.87
C ASP A 186 5.23 -0.33 13.55
N PRO A 187 5.18 -0.37 14.89
CA PRO A 187 4.22 -1.19 15.64
C PRO A 187 2.78 -0.63 15.62
N ALA A 188 2.53 0.48 14.93
CA ALA A 188 1.21 1.08 14.75
C ALA A 188 1.11 1.68 13.33
N MET A 189 1.41 0.86 12.32
CA MET A 189 1.78 1.31 10.99
C MET A 189 0.69 2.07 10.23
N GLY A 190 -0.59 1.79 10.51
CA GLY A 190 -1.70 2.30 9.71
C GLY A 190 -1.48 2.02 8.22
N SER A 191 -1.32 3.08 7.43
CA SER A 191 -1.07 3.00 5.98
C SER A 191 0.41 2.84 5.59
N ALA A 192 1.28 2.47 6.53
CA ALA A 192 2.74 2.33 6.37
C ALA A 192 3.48 3.64 6.04
N GLY A 193 2.99 4.78 6.53
CA GLY A 193 3.55 6.10 6.20
C GLY A 193 5.03 6.27 6.58
N PHE A 194 5.43 5.82 7.77
CA PHE A 194 6.83 5.86 8.20
C PHE A 194 7.72 4.91 7.41
N LEU A 195 7.23 3.70 7.10
CA LEU A 195 8.00 2.70 6.37
C LEU A 195 8.27 3.16 4.93
N VAL A 196 7.26 3.72 4.26
CA VAL A 196 7.42 4.31 2.91
C VAL A 196 8.41 5.47 2.94
N GLU A 197 8.33 6.36 3.92
CA GLU A 197 9.28 7.49 3.99
C GLU A 197 10.71 7.03 4.29
N ALA A 198 10.89 6.02 5.15
CA ALA A 198 12.20 5.44 5.43
C ALA A 198 12.80 4.79 4.16
N GLN A 199 11.97 4.09 3.40
CA GLN A 199 12.34 3.54 2.11
C GLN A 199 12.75 4.64 1.12
N ASN A 200 11.98 5.71 0.98
CA ASN A 200 12.32 6.84 0.10
C ASN A 200 13.65 7.48 0.51
N TYR A 201 13.87 7.71 1.81
CA TYR A 201 15.12 8.25 2.32
C TYR A 201 16.32 7.39 1.89
N LEU A 202 16.22 6.07 2.06
CA LEU A 202 17.28 5.14 1.66
C LEU A 202 17.55 5.19 0.16
N ARG A 203 16.52 5.27 -0.69
CA ARG A 203 16.71 5.41 -2.15
C ARG A 203 17.41 6.71 -2.53
N GLU A 204 17.09 7.80 -1.85
CA GLU A 204 17.67 9.12 -2.12
C GLU A 204 19.13 9.25 -1.64
N HIS A 205 19.46 8.63 -0.51
CA HIS A 205 20.73 8.86 0.19
C HIS A 205 21.73 7.71 0.05
N GLU A 206 21.27 6.49 -0.27
CA GLU A 206 22.08 5.26 -0.29
C GLU A 206 22.09 4.65 -1.70
N ALA A 207 22.74 5.34 -2.66
CA ALA A 207 22.78 4.92 -4.06
C ALA A 207 23.35 3.50 -4.29
N ASP A 208 24.25 3.06 -3.42
CA ASP A 208 24.91 1.75 -3.50
C ASP A 208 24.02 0.59 -3.04
N LEU A 209 22.88 0.89 -2.38
CA LEU A 209 21.94 -0.10 -1.84
C LEU A 209 21.52 -1.13 -2.90
N PHE A 210 21.23 -0.67 -4.11
CA PHE A 210 20.75 -1.53 -5.21
C PHE A 210 21.86 -2.12 -6.08
N LEU A 211 23.12 -1.74 -5.84
CA LEU A 211 24.29 -2.33 -6.50
C LEU A 211 24.74 -3.62 -5.80
N ASN A 212 24.44 -3.75 -4.52
CA ASN A 212 24.75 -4.94 -3.73
C ASN A 212 23.53 -5.87 -3.66
N ALA A 213 23.68 -7.09 -4.18
CA ALA A 213 22.59 -8.07 -4.19
C ALA A 213 22.08 -8.42 -2.78
N GLY A 214 22.95 -8.50 -1.78
CA GLY A 214 22.57 -8.80 -0.40
C GLY A 214 21.79 -7.66 0.26
N LEU A 215 22.21 -6.40 0.04
CA LEU A 215 21.47 -5.25 0.57
C LEU A 215 20.13 -5.06 -0.13
N ARG A 216 20.06 -5.34 -1.43
CA ARG A 216 18.79 -5.36 -2.17
C ARG A 216 17.85 -6.44 -1.65
N GLU A 217 18.36 -7.63 -1.35
CA GLU A 217 17.57 -8.71 -0.77
C GLU A 217 17.04 -8.35 0.62
N HIS A 218 17.90 -7.80 1.47
CA HIS A 218 17.52 -7.30 2.79
C HIS A 218 16.43 -6.22 2.71
N PHE A 219 16.64 -5.21 1.85
CA PHE A 219 15.65 -4.15 1.63
C PHE A 219 14.28 -4.68 1.19
N ASN A 220 14.27 -5.70 0.32
CA ASN A 220 13.04 -6.24 -0.24
C ASN A 220 12.29 -7.20 0.70
N ASN A 221 12.99 -7.89 1.60
CA ASN A 221 12.40 -9.02 2.34
C ASN A 221 12.56 -8.96 3.87
N GLU A 222 13.55 -8.23 4.38
CA GLU A 222 13.97 -8.31 5.79
C GLU A 222 14.05 -6.95 6.49
N MET A 223 13.95 -5.83 5.76
CA MET A 223 14.14 -4.51 6.35
C MET A 223 12.89 -3.93 7.01
N PHE A 224 11.70 -4.15 6.45
CA PHE A 224 10.49 -3.40 6.83
C PHE A 224 9.46 -4.26 7.53
N TYR A 225 9.13 -3.90 8.78
CA TYR A 225 8.12 -4.55 9.61
C TYR A 225 7.02 -3.55 9.99
N GLY A 226 5.77 -4.00 9.94
CA GLY A 226 4.62 -3.15 10.25
C GLY A 226 3.48 -3.92 10.91
N PHE A 227 2.96 -3.38 12.01
CA PHE A 227 1.87 -4.00 12.77
C PHE A 227 0.67 -3.08 12.90
N ASP A 228 -0.52 -3.66 12.71
CA ASP A 228 -1.79 -3.00 12.94
C ASP A 228 -2.85 -4.03 13.34
N MET A 229 -3.94 -3.56 13.97
CA MET A 229 -5.10 -4.37 14.35
C MET A 229 -6.26 -4.21 13.35
N ASP A 230 -6.11 -3.38 12.33
CA ASP A 230 -7.10 -3.17 11.28
C ASP A 230 -6.64 -3.85 9.98
N ARG A 231 -7.35 -4.91 9.57
CA ARG A 231 -7.07 -5.65 8.33
C ARG A 231 -7.12 -4.78 7.08
N THR A 232 -7.98 -3.77 7.06
CA THR A 232 -8.06 -2.83 5.93
C THR A 232 -6.80 -1.97 5.86
N MET A 233 -6.28 -1.52 7.02
CA MET A 233 -5.02 -0.77 7.07
C MET A 233 -3.82 -1.63 6.67
N LEU A 234 -3.76 -2.88 7.13
CA LEU A 234 -2.72 -3.83 6.73
C LEU A 234 -2.69 -4.05 5.22
N ARG A 235 -3.87 -4.22 4.60
CA ARG A 235 -4.00 -4.34 3.14
C ARG A 235 -3.50 -3.08 2.43
N ILE A 236 -3.99 -1.91 2.85
CA ILE A 236 -3.60 -0.63 2.25
C ILE A 236 -2.08 -0.41 2.40
N GLY A 237 -1.52 -0.66 3.59
CA GLY A 237 -0.10 -0.50 3.86
C GLY A 237 0.77 -1.47 3.07
N ALA A 238 0.38 -2.74 2.94
CA ALA A 238 1.09 -3.73 2.13
C ALA A 238 1.11 -3.33 0.65
N MET A 239 -0.04 -2.94 0.10
CA MET A 239 -0.11 -2.44 -1.27
C MET A 239 0.72 -1.16 -1.44
N ASN A 240 0.69 -0.26 -0.46
CA ASN A 240 1.45 0.99 -0.50
C ASN A 240 2.97 0.71 -0.56
N MET A 241 3.48 -0.18 0.29
CA MET A 241 4.90 -0.59 0.30
C MET A 241 5.33 -1.23 -1.03
N MET A 242 4.52 -2.15 -1.56
CA MET A 242 4.81 -2.81 -2.85
C MET A 242 4.83 -1.82 -4.01
N LEU A 243 3.92 -0.85 -4.03
CA LEU A 243 3.92 0.18 -5.07
C LEU A 243 5.13 1.12 -4.98
N HIS A 244 5.73 1.26 -3.80
CA HIS A 244 7.01 1.94 -3.61
C HIS A 244 8.21 0.99 -3.81
N GLY A 245 7.99 -0.19 -4.38
CA GLY A 245 9.03 -1.12 -4.81
C GLY A 245 9.71 -1.86 -3.66
N VAL A 246 8.98 -2.15 -2.59
CA VAL A 246 9.38 -3.13 -1.58
C VAL A 246 8.61 -4.42 -1.85
N ASP A 247 9.32 -5.46 -2.30
CA ASP A 247 8.68 -6.67 -2.84
C ASP A 247 7.89 -7.45 -1.78
N ASN A 248 8.49 -7.69 -0.61
CA ASN A 248 7.93 -8.52 0.46
C ASN A 248 8.04 -7.85 1.85
N PRO A 249 7.27 -6.78 2.11
CA PRO A 249 7.24 -6.15 3.43
C PRO A 249 6.62 -7.10 4.49
N ASN A 250 7.20 -7.13 5.69
CA ASN A 250 6.71 -7.95 6.81
C ASN A 250 5.59 -7.25 7.56
N ILE A 251 4.39 -7.27 6.98
CA ILE A 251 3.20 -6.63 7.56
C ILE A 251 2.29 -7.68 8.18
N GLU A 252 1.94 -7.49 9.46
CA GLU A 252 1.19 -8.47 10.22
C GLU A 252 0.05 -7.89 11.04
N TYR A 253 -1.01 -8.70 11.19
CA TYR A 253 -2.08 -8.42 12.13
C TYR A 253 -1.54 -8.82 13.49
N LYS A 254 -1.23 -7.82 14.30
CA LYS A 254 -0.60 -8.03 15.59
C LYS A 254 -1.05 -6.94 16.56
N ASP A 255 -1.45 -7.37 17.75
CA ASP A 255 -1.57 -6.47 18.89
C ASP A 255 -0.17 -6.25 19.48
N SER A 256 0.41 -5.10 19.19
CA SER A 256 1.77 -4.74 19.63
C SER A 256 1.93 -4.74 21.15
N LEU A 257 0.86 -4.61 21.93
CA LEU A 257 0.89 -4.61 23.40
C LEU A 257 0.51 -5.96 24.00
N SER A 258 0.07 -6.93 23.20
CA SER A 258 -0.39 -8.22 23.70
C SER A 258 0.73 -9.08 24.29
N GLU A 259 0.42 -9.89 25.30
CA GLU A 259 1.30 -10.96 25.81
C GLU A 259 1.66 -11.98 24.72
N GLN A 260 0.84 -12.09 23.65
CA GLN A 260 1.14 -12.97 22.51
C GLN A 260 2.22 -12.40 21.58
N ASN A 261 2.56 -11.11 21.71
CA ASN A 261 3.66 -10.52 20.98
C ASN A 261 4.99 -10.91 21.64
N ASP A 262 5.73 -11.81 21.00
CA ASP A 262 7.02 -12.31 21.48
C ASP A 262 8.23 -11.50 20.95
N ASP A 263 7.97 -10.39 20.25
CA ASP A 263 9.02 -9.53 19.72
C ASP A 263 9.84 -8.91 20.87
N ASN A 264 11.12 -9.28 20.94
CA ASN A 264 12.06 -8.76 21.92
C ASN A 264 13.44 -8.54 21.27
N GLU A 265 13.96 -7.30 21.33
CA GLU A 265 15.24 -6.90 20.73
C GLU A 265 15.39 -7.31 19.24
N LYS A 266 14.27 -7.37 18.49
CA LYS A 266 14.25 -7.81 17.08
C LYS A 266 14.60 -6.71 16.07
N TYR A 267 14.40 -5.44 16.43
CA TYR A 267 14.44 -4.31 15.49
C TYR A 267 15.55 -3.32 15.88
N THR A 268 16.23 -2.76 14.87
CA THR A 268 17.30 -1.76 15.10
C THR A 268 16.75 -0.34 15.14
N LEU A 269 15.60 -0.10 14.49
CA LEU A 269 14.97 1.21 14.42
C LEU A 269 13.44 1.09 14.57
N ILE A 270 12.87 1.92 15.45
CA ILE A 270 11.43 2.06 15.60
C ILE A 270 10.99 3.43 15.11
N LEU A 271 10.02 3.45 14.19
CA LEU A 271 9.36 4.66 13.70
C LEU A 271 7.86 4.49 13.90
N ALA A 272 7.24 5.29 14.75
CA ALA A 272 5.85 5.05 15.14
C ALA A 272 5.10 6.33 15.46
N ASN A 273 3.78 6.30 15.22
CA ASN A 273 2.82 7.22 15.84
C ASN A 273 1.69 6.40 16.46
N PRO A 274 1.87 5.92 17.71
CA PRO A 274 0.87 5.12 18.41
C PRO A 274 -0.46 5.88 18.62
N PRO A 275 -1.58 5.16 18.81
CA PRO A 275 -2.88 5.78 19.04
C PRO A 275 -2.91 6.63 20.32
N PHE A 276 -3.31 7.91 20.22
CA PHE A 276 -3.37 8.84 21.36
C PHE A 276 -4.50 8.59 22.36
N LYS A 277 -5.49 7.78 21.97
CA LYS A 277 -6.66 7.43 22.79
C LYS A 277 -7.10 6.02 22.47
N GLY A 278 -7.57 5.31 23.47
CA GLY A 278 -8.03 3.94 23.36
C GLY A 278 -8.32 3.34 24.73
N SER A 279 -9.05 2.22 24.73
CA SER A 279 -9.23 1.38 25.91
C SER A 279 -8.32 0.16 25.78
N LEU A 280 -7.54 -0.10 26.81
CA LEU A 280 -6.71 -1.29 26.92
C LEU A 280 -7.50 -2.43 27.56
N ASP A 281 -7.45 -3.60 26.93
CA ASP A 281 -7.83 -4.86 27.58
C ASP A 281 -6.62 -5.37 28.39
N TYR A 282 -6.59 -4.99 29.67
CA TYR A 282 -5.48 -5.29 30.58
C TYR A 282 -5.16 -6.78 30.73
N GLU A 283 -6.14 -7.64 30.54
CA GLU A 283 -5.93 -9.09 30.69
C GLU A 283 -5.12 -9.65 29.52
N GLY A 284 -5.15 -8.99 28.36
CA GLY A 284 -4.39 -9.38 27.17
C GLY A 284 -3.03 -8.69 27.03
N VAL A 285 -2.75 -7.64 27.81
CA VAL A 285 -1.50 -6.85 27.70
C VAL A 285 -0.33 -7.57 28.34
N SER A 286 0.86 -7.43 27.74
CA SER A 286 2.07 -8.06 28.23
C SER A 286 2.35 -7.76 29.70
N ALA A 287 2.58 -8.81 30.49
CA ALA A 287 2.88 -8.73 31.91
C ALA A 287 4.17 -7.95 32.17
N ASP A 288 5.14 -8.03 31.27
CA ASP A 288 6.40 -7.28 31.37
C ASP A 288 6.19 -5.79 31.09
N LEU A 289 5.36 -5.43 30.11
CA LEU A 289 4.97 -4.04 29.89
C LEU A 289 4.20 -3.45 31.09
N LEU A 290 3.29 -4.23 31.69
CA LEU A 290 2.52 -3.82 32.87
C LEU A 290 3.38 -3.67 34.14
N LYS A 291 4.57 -4.28 34.19
CA LYS A 291 5.55 -4.03 35.27
C LYS A 291 6.22 -2.67 35.10
N VAL A 292 6.44 -2.24 33.86
CA VAL A 292 7.07 -0.94 33.53
C VAL A 292 6.08 0.22 33.68
N CYS A 293 4.85 0.07 33.17
CA CYS A 293 3.85 1.13 33.21
C CYS A 293 2.42 0.56 33.36
N LYS A 294 1.64 1.12 34.31
CA LYS A 294 0.22 0.81 34.49
C LYS A 294 -0.62 2.06 34.22
N THR A 295 -1.15 2.18 33.00
CA THR A 295 -2.04 3.29 32.60
C THR A 295 -3.32 2.77 31.96
N LYS A 296 -4.48 3.35 32.30
CA LYS A 296 -5.82 2.94 31.79
C LYS A 296 -6.16 3.59 30.45
N LYS A 297 -5.26 4.41 29.93
CA LYS A 297 -5.37 5.13 28.67
C LYS A 297 -4.05 4.96 27.92
N THR A 298 -4.14 4.68 26.62
CA THR A 298 -3.00 4.88 25.72
C THR A 298 -2.59 6.34 25.68
#